data_AF-A0AAW9KIJ1-F1
#
_entry.id   AF-A0AAW9KIJ1-F1
#
_cell.length_a   1.000
_cell.length_b   1.000
_cell.length_c   1.000
_cell.angle_alpha   90.00
_cell.angle_beta   90.00
_cell.angle_gamma   90.00
#
_symmetry.space_group_name_H-M   'P 1'
#
loop_
_entity.id
_entity.type
_entity.pdbx_description
1 polymer ?
#
loop_
_entity_poly.entity_id
_entity_poly.type
_entity_poly.pdbx_seq_one_letter_code
_entity_poly.pdbx_strand_id
1 'polypeptide(L)'
;SLYYVMSEGYDEEGIRDSYRTNFGIRTIEFRADSGFYLNGKHYPIKGTCNHQDFAGVGVALPDQLIAYKIKLLKEMGCNAYRSAHHPATPELLDLCDQLGMLVVDENRKLDISPNGIEDLKYM
;
A
#
# COMPACT_ATOMS: atom_id res chain seq x y z
N SER A 1 -8.34 -11.15 6.50
CA SER A 1 -7.45 -12.12 7.17
C SER A 1 -6.16 -12.21 6.40
N LEU A 2 -5.04 -12.37 7.11
CA LEU A 2 -3.72 -12.58 6.52
C LEU A 2 -3.31 -14.04 6.69
N TYR A 3 -2.66 -14.56 5.67
CA TYR A 3 -2.03 -15.87 5.59
C TYR A 3 -0.55 -15.68 5.29
N TYR A 4 0.22 -16.76 5.35
CA TYR A 4 1.57 -16.76 4.82
C TYR A 4 1.87 -18.04 4.05
N VAL A 5 2.75 -17.94 3.07
CA VAL A 5 3.43 -19.07 2.44
C VAL A 5 4.86 -19.12 2.98
N MET A 6 5.34 -20.32 3.29
CA MET A 6 6.76 -20.55 3.53
C MET A 6 7.36 -21.18 2.26
N SER A 7 8.38 -20.52 1.70
CA SER A 7 9.17 -21.02 0.58
C SER A 7 10.49 -21.53 1.13
N GLU A 8 10.84 -22.79 0.91
CA GLU A 8 12.06 -23.41 1.45
C GLU A 8 12.93 -23.95 0.31
N GLY A 9 14.22 -23.63 0.35
CA GLY A 9 15.24 -24.14 -0.56
C GLY A 9 15.97 -25.32 0.06
N TYR A 10 16.08 -26.43 -0.67
CA TYR A 10 16.67 -27.68 -0.20
C TYR A 10 17.91 -28.08 -0.99
N ASP A 11 18.85 -28.73 -0.33
CA ASP A 11 19.88 -29.57 -0.96
C ASP A 11 19.90 -30.98 -0.33
N GLU A 12 20.95 -31.76 -0.59
CA GLU A 12 21.08 -33.15 -0.13
C GLU A 12 21.12 -33.30 1.41
N GLU A 13 21.51 -32.27 2.16
CA GLU A 13 21.58 -32.32 3.63
C GLU A 13 20.35 -31.67 4.29
N GLY A 14 19.45 -31.06 3.52
CA GLY A 14 18.17 -30.51 4.00
C GLY A 14 17.91 -29.06 3.60
N ILE A 15 17.16 -28.34 4.44
CA ILE A 15 16.78 -26.93 4.20
C ILE A 15 18.00 -26.02 4.37
N ARG A 16 18.24 -25.17 3.37
CA ARG A 16 19.32 -24.15 3.39
C ARG A 16 18.83 -22.73 3.53
N ASP A 17 17.62 -22.48 3.05
CA ASP A 17 17.00 -21.18 3.13
C ASP A 17 15.49 -21.31 3.28
N SER A 18 14.89 -20.33 3.94
CA SER A 18 13.45 -20.25 4.13
C SER A 18 13.01 -18.79 4.05
N TYR A 19 11.98 -18.54 3.25
CA TYR A 19 11.40 -17.21 3.09
C TYR A 19 9.90 -17.23 3.35
N ARG A 20 9.44 -16.34 4.22
CA ARG A 20 8.02 -16.20 4.57
C ARG A 20 7.41 -15.04 3.79
N THR A 21 6.34 -15.31 3.04
CA THR A 21 5.57 -14.29 2.33
C THR A 21 4.17 -14.18 2.92
N ASN A 22 3.83 -13.03 3.53
CA ASN A 22 2.48 -12.78 4.02
C ASN A 22 1.57 -12.29 2.87
N PHE A 23 0.29 -12.66 2.89
CA PHE A 23 -0.68 -12.24 1.87
C PHE A 23 -2.13 -12.32 2.38
N GLY A 24 -3.03 -11.59 1.72
CA GLY A 24 -4.48 -11.62 1.99
C GLY A 24 -5.27 -11.94 0.73
N ILE A 25 -6.18 -12.91 0.81
CA ILE A 25 -7.06 -13.29 -0.30
C ILE A 25 -8.30 -12.39 -0.31
N ARG A 26 -8.54 -11.72 -1.44
CA ARG A 26 -9.66 -10.79 -1.63
C ARG A 26 -9.99 -10.62 -3.10
N THR A 27 -11.24 -10.27 -3.40
CA THR A 27 -11.65 -9.80 -4.73
C THR A 27 -11.94 -8.31 -4.67
N ILE A 28 -11.50 -7.59 -5.71
CA ILE A 28 -11.75 -6.17 -5.90
C ILE A 28 -12.44 -5.96 -7.23
N GLU A 29 -13.39 -5.03 -7.27
CA GLU A 29 -14.15 -4.71 -8.47
C GLU A 29 -14.50 -3.22 -8.46
N PHE A 30 -14.30 -2.54 -9.59
CA PHE A 30 -14.80 -1.20 -9.82
C PHE A 30 -15.95 -1.26 -10.82
N ARG A 31 -17.13 -0.80 -10.40
CA ARG A 31 -18.32 -0.70 -11.25
C ARG A 31 -18.54 0.75 -11.63
N ALA A 32 -18.83 1.02 -12.89
CA ALA A 32 -18.96 2.38 -13.43
C ALA A 32 -20.11 3.18 -12.77
N ASP A 33 -21.17 2.50 -12.35
CA ASP A 33 -22.39 3.09 -11.79
C ASP A 33 -22.37 3.21 -10.25
N SER A 34 -21.61 2.35 -9.57
CA SER A 34 -21.74 2.10 -8.13
C SER A 34 -20.40 2.08 -7.38
N GLY A 35 -19.27 2.27 -8.07
CA GLY A 35 -17.97 2.47 -7.44
C GLY A 35 -17.27 1.17 -7.01
N PHE A 36 -16.60 1.21 -5.86
CA PHE A 36 -15.69 0.14 -5.41
C PHE A 36 -16.40 -0.95 -4.61
N TYR A 37 -16.06 -2.19 -4.91
CA TYR A 37 -16.54 -3.38 -4.22
C TYR A 37 -15.35 -4.21 -3.71
N LEU A 38 -15.45 -4.65 -2.46
CA LEU A 38 -14.49 -5.55 -1.81
C LEU A 38 -15.21 -6.82 -1.39
N ASN A 39 -14.77 -7.97 -1.88
CA ASN A 39 -15.39 -9.28 -1.64
C ASN A 39 -16.90 -9.28 -1.96
N GLY A 40 -17.26 -8.66 -3.09
CA GLY A 40 -18.64 -8.57 -3.58
C GLY A 40 -19.55 -7.59 -2.83
N LYS A 41 -19.03 -6.87 -1.82
CA LYS A 41 -19.78 -5.88 -1.05
C LYS A 41 -19.34 -4.47 -1.43
N HIS A 42 -20.32 -3.57 -1.62
CA HIS A 42 -20.04 -2.16 -1.87
C HIS A 42 -19.22 -1.58 -0.70
N TYR A 43 -18.08 -0.97 -1.01
CA TYR A 43 -17.11 -0.51 -0.04
C TYR A 43 -16.57 0.88 -0.45
N PRO A 44 -17.26 1.97 -0.07
CA PRO A 44 -16.81 3.31 -0.44
C PRO A 44 -15.39 3.62 0.04
N ILE A 45 -14.54 4.07 -0.87
CA ILE A 45 -13.15 4.47 -0.57
C ILE A 45 -13.17 5.86 0.08
N LYS A 46 -12.67 5.94 1.31
CA LYS A 46 -12.51 7.16 2.11
C LYS A 46 -11.05 7.23 2.56
N GLY A 47 -10.21 7.81 1.69
CA GLY A 47 -8.77 7.83 1.90
C GLY A 47 -8.16 9.22 1.92
N THR A 48 -6.87 9.25 2.23
CA THR A 48 -6.03 10.46 2.21
C THR A 48 -4.81 10.26 1.31
N CYS A 49 -4.30 11.36 0.76
CA CYS A 49 -2.98 11.41 0.14
C CYS A 49 -1.96 11.80 1.21
N ASN A 50 -0.89 11.02 1.35
CA ASN A 50 0.05 11.21 2.43
C ASN A 50 1.47 11.21 1.89
N HIS A 51 2.26 12.14 2.41
CA HIS A 51 3.68 12.21 2.15
C HIS A 51 4.46 11.42 3.21
N GLN A 52 5.64 10.93 2.84
CA GLN A 52 6.48 10.08 3.70
C GLN A 52 7.02 10.77 4.94
N ASP A 53 7.08 12.09 4.99
CA ASP A 53 7.77 12.82 6.04
C ASP A 53 6.94 12.99 7.33
N PHE A 54 7.63 13.41 8.38
CA PHE A 54 7.05 13.83 9.65
C PHE A 54 7.89 14.95 10.28
N ALA A 55 7.22 15.85 11.01
CA ALA A 55 7.87 16.98 11.65
C ALA A 55 8.99 16.52 12.61
N GLY A 56 10.17 17.12 12.48
CA GLY A 56 11.34 16.85 13.33
C GLY A 56 12.24 15.70 12.88
N VAL A 57 11.78 14.80 12.00
CA VAL A 57 12.58 13.66 11.50
C VAL A 57 12.73 13.63 9.97
N GLY A 58 12.00 14.49 9.26
CA GLY A 58 12.01 14.50 7.80
C GLY A 58 11.47 13.17 7.27
N VAL A 59 12.19 12.53 6.35
CA VAL A 59 11.80 11.24 5.75
C VAL A 59 12.40 10.02 6.48
N ALA A 60 13.25 10.22 7.48
CA ALA A 60 13.87 9.14 8.25
C ALA A 60 12.92 8.67 9.37
N LEU A 61 11.74 8.17 8.99
CA LEU A 61 10.70 7.78 9.94
C LEU A 61 11.03 6.44 10.61
N PRO A 62 11.01 6.36 11.94
CA PRO A 62 10.93 5.07 12.64
C PRO A 62 9.57 4.41 12.43
N ASP A 63 9.53 3.08 12.39
CA ASP A 63 8.31 2.28 12.20
C ASP A 63 7.18 2.65 13.17
N GLN A 64 7.53 3.03 14.41
CA GLN A 64 6.55 3.46 15.41
C GLN A 64 5.80 4.74 14.99
N LEU A 65 6.46 5.69 14.32
CA LEU A 65 5.80 6.89 13.79
C LEU A 65 4.92 6.55 12.58
N ILE A 66 5.34 5.61 11.73
CA ILE A 66 4.51 5.12 10.63
C ILE A 66 3.24 4.48 11.18
N ALA A 67 3.37 3.59 12.17
CA ALA A 67 2.23 2.94 12.84
C ALA A 67 1.30 3.95 13.51
N TYR A 68 1.85 4.97 14.17
CA TYR A 68 1.06 6.06 14.76
C TYR A 68 0.24 6.81 13.70
N LYS A 69 0.88 7.23 12.60
CA LYS A 69 0.20 7.93 11.48
C LYS A 69 -0.98 7.10 10.94
N ILE A 70 -0.77 5.81 10.66
CA ILE A 70 -1.81 4.95 10.08
C ILE A 70 -2.96 4.70 11.08
N LYS A 71 -2.65 4.53 12.37
CA LYS A 71 -3.66 4.38 13.42
C LYS A 71 -4.54 5.62 13.55
N LEU A 72 -3.97 6.82 13.54
CA LEU A 72 -4.74 8.06 13.55
C LEU A 72 -5.68 8.17 12.34
N LEU A 73 -5.20 7.81 11.15
CA LEU A 73 -6.04 7.79 9.95
C LEU A 73 -7.21 6.80 10.11
N LYS A 74 -6.96 5.61 10.66
CA LYS A 74 -8.01 4.63 10.96
C LYS A 74 -9.02 5.14 11.98
N GLU A 75 -8.57 5.80 13.05
CA GLU A 75 -9.43 6.44 14.06
C GLU A 75 -10.30 7.55 13.46
N MET A 76 -9.78 8.30 12.49
CA MET A 76 -10.53 9.29 11.72
C MET A 76 -11.59 8.64 10.79
N GLY A 77 -11.55 7.32 10.60
CA GLY A 77 -12.46 6.57 9.72
C GLY A 77 -11.93 6.39 8.30
N CYS A 78 -10.63 6.65 8.04
CA CYS A 78 -10.02 6.34 6.75
C CYS A 78 -9.89 4.83 6.55
N ASN A 79 -10.20 4.40 5.33
CA ASN A 79 -10.00 3.03 4.88
C ASN A 79 -9.05 2.89 3.69
N ALA A 80 -8.49 4.00 3.20
CA ALA A 80 -7.47 3.98 2.16
C ALA A 80 -6.34 4.98 2.40
N TYR A 81 -5.15 4.64 1.90
CA TYR A 81 -3.93 5.43 1.96
C TYR A 81 -3.34 5.53 0.55
N ARG A 82 -3.07 6.74 0.06
CA ARG A 82 -2.31 6.95 -1.19
C ARG A 82 -0.91 7.46 -0.85
N SER A 83 0.12 6.72 -1.29
CA SER A 83 1.53 7.05 -1.10
C SER A 83 1.99 8.10 -2.12
N ALA A 84 1.60 9.35 -1.94
CA ALA A 84 1.87 10.41 -2.89
C ALA A 84 3.19 11.13 -2.56
N HIS A 85 4.20 11.22 -3.41
CA HIS A 85 4.34 10.71 -4.78
C HIS A 85 5.55 9.79 -4.87
N HIS A 86 5.61 8.80 -4.00
CA HIS A 86 6.80 7.98 -3.79
C HIS A 86 6.39 6.54 -3.49
N PRO A 87 7.24 5.56 -3.81
CA PRO A 87 6.99 4.19 -3.43
C PRO A 87 6.80 4.11 -1.92
N ALA A 88 5.80 3.35 -1.49
CA ALA A 88 5.59 3.05 -0.09
C ALA A 88 6.76 2.20 0.44
N THR A 89 7.15 2.41 1.70
CA THR A 89 8.11 1.53 2.35
C THR A 89 7.45 0.17 2.67
N PRO A 90 8.21 -0.93 2.73
CA PRO A 90 7.66 -2.24 3.11
C PRO A 90 6.90 -2.21 4.45
N GLU A 91 7.41 -1.46 5.43
CA GLU A 91 6.83 -1.36 6.77
C GLU A 91 5.46 -0.66 6.75
N LEU A 92 5.29 0.36 5.91
CA LEU A 92 4.01 1.01 5.67
C LEU A 92 3.01 0.04 5.04
N LEU A 93 3.44 -0.76 4.05
CA LEU A 93 2.58 -1.74 3.38
C LEU A 93 2.16 -2.86 4.35
N ASP A 94 3.09 -3.39 5.14
CA ASP A 94 2.82 -4.41 6.15
C ASP A 94 1.81 -3.92 7.21
N LEU A 95 1.95 -2.68 7.68
CA LEU A 95 1.00 -2.07 8.61
C LEU A 95 -0.37 -1.85 7.97
N CYS A 96 -0.42 -1.44 6.69
CA CYS A 96 -1.67 -1.31 5.96
C CYS A 96 -2.38 -2.67 5.82
N ASP A 97 -1.64 -3.72 5.49
CA ASP A 97 -2.17 -5.09 5.40
C ASP A 97 -2.75 -5.56 6.74
N GLN A 98 -2.02 -5.35 7.85
CA GLN A 98 -2.46 -5.73 9.20
C GLN A 98 -3.71 -4.98 9.65
N LEU A 99 -3.81 -3.68 9.32
CA LEU A 99 -4.93 -2.82 9.72
C LEU A 99 -6.09 -2.82 8.71
N GLY A 100 -5.97 -3.56 7.60
CA GLY A 100 -6.97 -3.60 6.53
C GLY A 100 -7.17 -2.24 5.87
N MET A 101 -6.09 -1.53 5.58
CA MET A 101 -6.10 -0.28 4.82
C MET A 101 -5.90 -0.59 3.33
N LEU A 102 -6.76 -0.07 2.45
CA LEU A 102 -6.52 -0.12 1.02
C LEU A 102 -5.35 0.82 0.67
N VAL A 103 -4.46 0.42 -0.24
CA VAL A 103 -3.30 1.24 -0.61
C VAL A 103 -3.31 1.54 -2.10
N VAL A 104 -3.10 2.80 -2.45
CA VAL A 104 -2.64 3.21 -3.78
C VAL A 104 -1.16 3.53 -3.64
N ASP A 105 -0.34 2.62 -4.10
CA ASP A 105 1.10 2.78 -4.17
C ASP A 105 1.46 3.34 -5.55
N GLU A 106 2.20 4.44 -5.57
CA GLU A 106 2.58 5.12 -6.80
C GLU A 106 4.05 5.48 -6.76
N ASN A 107 4.62 5.75 -7.92
CA ASN A 107 5.95 6.31 -8.03
C ASN A 107 5.89 7.63 -8.78
N ARG A 108 6.87 8.50 -8.51
CA ARG A 108 6.97 9.77 -9.21
C ARG A 108 7.36 9.53 -10.66
N LYS A 109 6.43 9.75 -11.57
CA LYS A 109 6.72 9.83 -13.00
C LYS A 109 7.18 11.24 -13.34
N LEU A 110 8.50 11.47 -13.28
CA LEU A 110 9.12 12.69 -13.77
C LEU A 110 9.62 12.43 -15.21
N ASP A 111 8.72 12.47 -16.19
CA ASP A 111 9.12 12.31 -17.59
C ASP A 111 8.84 13.56 -18.43
N ILE A 112 9.83 13.90 -19.27
CA ILE A 112 9.70 14.89 -20.35
C ILE A 112 9.61 14.19 -21.72
N SER A 113 9.22 12.91 -21.71
CA SER A 113 9.04 12.14 -22.92
C SER A 113 7.91 12.75 -23.76
N PRO A 114 7.86 12.51 -25.08
CA PRO A 114 6.74 12.95 -25.91
C PRO A 114 5.38 12.54 -25.32
N ASN A 115 5.29 11.34 -24.74
CA ASN A 115 4.09 10.84 -24.07
C ASN A 115 3.78 11.65 -22.80
N GLY A 116 4.78 11.94 -21.97
CA GLY A 116 4.60 12.78 -20.77
C GLY A 116 4.15 14.21 -21.11
N ILE A 117 4.64 14.77 -22.22
CA ILE A 117 4.19 16.07 -22.73
C ILE A 117 2.77 16.00 -23.30
N GLU A 118 2.41 14.88 -23.93
CA GLU A 118 1.06 14.65 -24.43
C GLU A 118 0.05 14.46 -23.28
N ASP A 119 0.42 13.75 -22.22
CA ASP A 119 -0.40 13.58 -21.01
C ASP A 119 -0.78 14.94 -20.38
N LEU A 120 0.08 15.97 -20.48
CA LEU A 120 -0.21 17.34 -20.02
C LEU A 120 -1.36 18.02 -20.77
N LYS A 121 -1.72 17.56 -21.97
CA LYS A 121 -2.87 18.11 -22.71
C LYS A 121 -4.22 17.62 -22.17
N TYR A 122 -4.21 16.54 -21.39
CA TYR A 122 -5.41 15.89 -20.86
C TYR A 122 -5.56 16.06 -19.33
N MET A 123 -4.62 16.74 -18.67
CA MET A 123 -4.73 17.19 -17.27
C MET A 123 -5.42 18.56 -17.20
#